data_AF-A0A9C9G7F2-F1
#
_entry.id   AF-A0A9C9G7F2-F1
#
_cell.length_a   1.000
_cell.length_b   1.000
_cell.length_c   1.000
_cell.angle_alpha   90.00
_cell.angle_beta   90.00
_cell.angle_gamma   90.00
#
_symmetry.space_group_name_H-M   'P 1'
#
loop_
_entity.id
_entity.type
_entity.pdbx_description
1 polymer ?
#
loop_
_entity_poly.entity_id
_entity_poly.type
_entity_poly.pdbx_seq_one_letter_code
_entity_poly.pdbx_strand_id
1 'polypeptide(L)'
;MKEDELNDRYTGTKFTVIHCKGAIDSYRAALKKVGARQQKKFTTAIILQIQRLVDGGRMTKENFPQEGYLPKRKGQHNAKKFNALKRIPIRGYCWLSQWHKDTYFISHYIYKKRNKLNESDTNRVRTNWSRIEENGDEC
;
A
#
# COMPACT_ATOMS: atom_id res chain seq x y z
N MET A 1 -19.22 3.38 -12.57
CA MET A 1 -18.41 2.89 -11.43
C MET A 1 -18.76 3.73 -10.22
N LYS A 2 -18.87 3.16 -9.01
CA LYS A 2 -19.00 3.97 -7.80
C LYS A 2 -17.66 4.67 -7.58
N GLU A 3 -17.56 5.94 -7.95
CA GLU A 3 -16.33 6.75 -7.91
C GLU A 3 -15.77 6.99 -6.48
N ASP A 4 -16.44 6.45 -5.46
CA ASP A 4 -16.15 6.67 -4.04
C ASP A 4 -15.57 5.44 -3.31
N GLU A 5 -15.25 4.35 -4.02
CA GLU A 5 -14.65 3.14 -3.43
C GLU A 5 -13.28 2.80 -4.03
N LEU A 6 -12.44 2.11 -3.25
CA LEU A 6 -11.18 1.58 -3.78
C LEU A 6 -11.45 0.39 -4.69
N ASN A 7 -10.77 0.35 -5.84
CA ASN A 7 -10.69 -0.84 -6.70
C ASN A 7 -9.55 -1.76 -6.25
N ASP A 8 -9.64 -3.04 -6.62
CA ASP A 8 -8.55 -4.01 -6.37
C ASP A 8 -7.31 -3.76 -7.24
N ARG A 9 -7.49 -3.07 -8.38
CA ARG A 9 -6.43 -2.79 -9.35
C ARG A 9 -6.55 -1.39 -9.93
N TYR A 10 -5.41 -0.73 -10.07
CA TYR A 10 -5.24 0.53 -10.79
C TYR A 10 -4.09 0.37 -11.78
N THR A 11 -4.31 0.77 -13.03
CA THR A 11 -3.28 0.72 -14.08
C THR A 11 -3.10 2.14 -14.61
N GLY A 12 -1.87 2.62 -14.62
CA GLY A 12 -1.52 3.94 -15.13
C GLY A 12 -0.47 3.84 -16.22
N THR A 13 0.11 4.99 -16.58
CA THR A 13 1.08 5.07 -17.68
C THR A 13 2.44 4.45 -17.37
N LYS A 14 2.79 4.29 -16.08
CA LYS A 14 4.11 3.78 -15.66
C LYS A 14 4.05 2.52 -14.82
N PHE A 15 3.12 2.44 -13.90
CA PHE A 15 3.02 1.33 -12.94
C PHE A 15 1.60 0.79 -12.87
N THR A 16 1.48 -0.43 -12.35
CA THR A 16 0.22 -1.02 -11.87
C THR A 16 0.23 -1.01 -10.34
N VAL A 17 -0.91 -0.76 -9.71
CA VAL A 17 -1.12 -0.98 -8.27
C VAL A 17 -2.16 -2.07 -8.09
N ILE A 18 -1.83 -3.09 -7.29
CA ILE A 18 -2.73 -4.18 -6.92
C ILE A 18 -2.92 -4.19 -5.40
N HIS A 19 -4.15 -4.30 -4.95
CA HIS A 19 -4.48 -4.50 -3.55
C HIS A 19 -4.41 -5.98 -3.22
N CYS A 20 -3.60 -6.33 -2.22
CA CYS A 20 -3.56 -7.69 -1.71
C CYS A 20 -4.92 -8.09 -1.11
N LYS A 21 -5.16 -9.40 -0.98
CA LYS A 21 -6.33 -9.94 -0.28
C LYS A 21 -6.53 -9.31 1.09
N GLY A 22 -7.75 -8.80 1.33
CA GLY A 22 -8.13 -8.13 2.57
C GLY A 22 -7.56 -6.71 2.74
N ALA A 23 -6.86 -6.16 1.74
CA ALA A 23 -6.37 -4.78 1.81
C ALA A 23 -7.53 -3.78 1.78
N ILE A 24 -8.50 -3.94 0.88
CA ILE A 24 -9.69 -3.07 0.83
C ILE A 24 -10.51 -3.17 2.12
N ASP A 25 -10.66 -4.35 2.71
CA ASP A 25 -11.37 -4.50 3.99
C ASP A 25 -10.64 -3.81 5.13
N SER A 26 -9.30 -3.92 5.17
CA SER A 26 -8.49 -3.17 6.13
C SER A 26 -8.58 -1.65 5.92
N TYR A 27 -8.76 -1.19 4.67
CA TYR A 27 -9.04 0.21 4.37
C TYR A 27 -10.38 0.65 4.94
N ARG A 28 -11.45 -0.11 4.67
CA ARG A 28 -12.78 0.14 5.22
C ARG A 28 -12.75 0.19 6.75
N ALA A 29 -12.03 -0.73 7.40
CA ALA A 29 -11.86 -0.75 8.85
C ALA A 29 -11.08 0.47 9.38
N ALA A 30 -10.04 0.91 8.68
CA ALA A 30 -9.30 2.13 9.01
C ALA A 30 -10.15 3.40 8.82
N LEU A 31 -10.92 3.45 7.74
CA LEU A 31 -11.78 4.58 7.38
C LEU A 31 -12.91 4.79 8.39
N LYS A 32 -13.49 3.71 8.95
CA LYS A 32 -14.49 3.78 10.04
C LYS A 32 -14.01 4.58 11.25
N LYS A 33 -12.70 4.66 11.49
CA LYS A 33 -12.10 5.44 12.59
C LYS A 33 -11.91 6.93 12.25
N VAL A 34 -12.10 7.31 10.99
CA VAL A 34 -12.16 8.70 10.54
C VAL A 34 -13.59 9.21 10.72
N GLY A 35 -13.76 10.47 11.12
CA GLY A 35 -15.08 11.07 11.27
C GLY A 35 -15.88 11.01 9.97
N ALA A 36 -17.16 10.63 10.05
CA ALA A 36 -18.02 10.31 8.90
C ALA A 36 -17.99 11.37 7.78
N ARG A 37 -18.07 12.65 8.15
CA ARG A 37 -18.03 13.78 7.20
C ARG A 37 -16.74 13.87 6.37
N GLN A 38 -15.65 13.28 6.85
CA GLN A 38 -14.35 13.31 6.19
C GLN A 38 -14.06 12.04 5.37
N GLN A 39 -14.81 10.95 5.57
CA GLN A 39 -14.46 9.65 4.98
C GLN A 39 -14.37 9.70 3.45
N LYS A 40 -15.35 10.32 2.78
CA LYS A 40 -15.31 10.52 1.32
C LYS A 40 -14.05 11.26 0.87
N LYS A 41 -13.71 12.37 1.55
CA LYS A 41 -12.49 13.15 1.28
C LYS A 41 -11.22 12.32 1.43
N PHE A 42 -11.17 11.40 2.40
CA PHE A 42 -10.04 10.50 2.58
C PHE A 42 -9.94 9.47 1.45
N THR A 43 -11.06 8.88 1.04
CA THR A 43 -11.07 7.92 -0.08
C THR A 43 -10.66 8.57 -1.38
N THR A 44 -11.24 9.72 -1.74
CA THR A 44 -10.84 10.47 -2.93
C THR A 44 -9.35 10.81 -2.89
N ALA A 45 -8.83 11.27 -1.75
CA ALA A 45 -7.40 11.60 -1.63
C ALA A 45 -6.49 10.38 -1.79
N ILE A 46 -6.87 9.21 -1.26
CA ILE A 46 -6.10 7.97 -1.46
C ILE A 46 -6.15 7.54 -2.93
N ILE A 47 -7.32 7.57 -3.57
CA ILE A 47 -7.47 7.24 -5.00
C ILE A 47 -6.56 8.13 -5.85
N LEU A 48 -6.58 9.44 -5.62
CA LEU A 48 -5.72 10.39 -6.34
C LEU A 48 -4.22 10.14 -6.09
N GLN A 49 -3.83 9.74 -4.89
CA GLN A 49 -2.44 9.36 -4.62
C GLN A 49 -2.05 8.07 -5.33
N ILE A 50 -2.94 7.08 -5.40
CA ILE A 50 -2.73 5.85 -6.17
C ILE A 50 -2.62 6.18 -7.67
N GLN A 51 -3.51 7.03 -8.19
CA GLN A 51 -3.47 7.47 -9.59
C GLN A 51 -2.14 8.13 -9.92
N ARG A 52 -1.71 9.07 -9.08
CA ARG A 52 -0.39 9.71 -9.21
C ARG A 52 0.76 8.70 -9.18
N LEU A 53 0.67 7.67 -8.33
CA LEU A 53 1.68 6.62 -8.26
C LEU A 53 1.70 5.81 -9.56
N VAL A 54 0.56 5.33 -10.06
CA VAL A 54 0.48 4.51 -11.27
C VAL A 54 0.91 5.28 -12.53
N ASP A 55 0.73 6.60 -12.55
CA ASP A 55 1.21 7.45 -13.63
C ASP A 55 2.70 7.85 -13.48
N GLY A 56 3.39 7.32 -12.47
CA GLY A 56 4.81 7.59 -12.26
C GLY A 56 5.12 8.98 -11.73
N GLY A 57 4.10 9.68 -11.23
CA GLY A 57 4.24 10.99 -10.63
C GLY A 57 5.15 10.96 -9.40
N ARG A 58 5.97 12.01 -9.23
CA ARG A 58 6.90 12.11 -8.10
C ARG A 58 6.14 12.12 -6.78
N MET A 59 6.43 11.16 -5.90
CA MET A 59 5.87 11.09 -4.55
C MET A 59 6.82 11.77 -3.55
N THR A 60 6.26 12.57 -2.64
CA THR A 60 7.06 13.22 -1.59
C THR A 60 7.42 12.24 -0.49
N LYS A 61 8.54 12.46 0.21
CA LYS A 61 8.92 11.66 1.39
C LYS A 61 7.91 11.74 2.53
N GLU A 62 7.09 12.80 2.56
CA GLU A 62 6.01 12.95 3.54
C GLU A 62 4.85 12.00 3.25
N ASN A 63 4.45 11.86 1.98
CA ASN A 63 3.31 11.04 1.57
C ASN A 63 3.69 9.61 1.19
N PHE A 64 4.95 9.34 0.89
CA PHE A 64 5.43 8.02 0.45
C PHE A 64 6.82 7.63 0.99
N PRO A 65 7.08 7.75 2.31
CA PRO A 65 8.37 7.36 2.88
C PRO A 65 8.59 5.86 2.80
N GLN A 66 9.87 5.47 2.74
CA GLN A 66 10.30 4.11 3.05
C GLN A 66 10.21 3.90 4.56
N GLU A 67 9.71 2.74 5.00
CA GLU A 67 9.60 2.40 6.41
C GLU A 67 10.44 1.17 6.76
N GLY A 68 9.86 -0.03 6.83
CA GLY A 68 10.55 -1.25 7.25
C GLY A 68 11.19 -2.05 6.11
N TYR A 69 11.89 -3.12 6.47
CA TYR A 69 12.55 -4.03 5.53
C TYR A 69 11.64 -5.20 5.14
N LEU A 70 11.59 -5.46 3.84
CA LEU A 70 11.07 -6.69 3.25
C LEU A 70 12.05 -7.85 3.49
N PRO A 71 11.59 -9.10 3.40
CA PRO A 71 12.48 -10.25 3.47
C PRO A 71 13.52 -10.21 2.34
N LYS A 72 14.69 -10.81 2.58
CA LYS A 72 15.73 -10.97 1.55
C LYS A 72 15.42 -12.21 0.74
N ARG A 73 15.51 -12.10 -0.59
CA ARG A 73 15.51 -13.29 -1.45
C ARG A 73 16.86 -14.02 -1.39
N LYS A 74 16.83 -15.31 -1.74
CA LYS A 74 18.05 -16.09 -2.00
C LYS A 74 18.87 -15.40 -3.11
N GLY A 75 20.13 -15.09 -2.82
CA GLY A 75 21.02 -14.35 -3.72
C GLY A 75 20.92 -12.82 -3.64
N GLN A 76 20.03 -12.25 -2.82
CA GLN A 76 19.91 -10.81 -2.63
C GLN A 76 20.82 -10.31 -1.50
N HIS A 77 21.79 -9.45 -1.82
CA HIS A 77 22.72 -8.91 -0.83
C HIS A 77 22.04 -7.97 0.19
N ASN A 78 21.16 -7.08 -0.30
CA ASN A 78 20.52 -6.03 0.51
C ASN A 78 18.99 -6.20 0.58
N ALA A 79 18.43 -6.13 1.78
CA ALA A 79 16.98 -6.14 1.97
C ALA A 79 16.36 -4.86 1.38
N LYS A 80 15.32 -5.00 0.54
CA LYS A 80 14.55 -3.86 0.06
C LYS A 80 13.64 -3.33 1.17
N LYS A 81 13.27 -2.06 1.10
CA LYS A 81 12.30 -1.46 2.02
C LYS A 81 10.92 -1.40 1.38
N PHE A 82 9.89 -1.46 2.21
CA PHE A 82 8.53 -1.12 1.79
C PHE A 82 8.24 0.36 2.05
N ASN A 83 7.24 0.88 1.35
CA ASN A 83 6.78 2.25 1.44
C ASN A 83 5.44 2.33 2.20
N ALA A 84 5.15 3.51 2.75
CA ALA A 84 3.85 3.83 3.32
C ALA A 84 3.19 4.94 2.50
N LEU A 85 2.06 4.65 1.85
CA LEU A 85 1.16 5.62 1.25
C LEU A 85 0.39 6.34 2.35
N LYS A 86 0.80 7.58 2.66
CA LYS A 86 0.28 8.35 3.80
C LYS A 86 -0.79 9.35 3.34
N ARG A 87 -1.96 9.20 3.94
CA ARG A 87 -2.98 10.25 4.04
C ARG A 87 -3.41 10.32 5.50
N ILE A 88 -2.68 11.09 6.31
CA ILE A 88 -2.82 11.09 7.77
C ILE A 88 -4.30 11.28 8.18
N PRO A 89 -4.88 10.37 8.97
CA PRO A 89 -4.24 9.30 9.75
C PRO A 89 -4.19 7.91 9.09
N ILE A 90 -4.64 7.76 7.85
CA ILE A 90 -4.61 6.49 7.10
C ILE A 90 -3.21 6.27 6.50
N ARG A 91 -2.70 5.04 6.61
CA ARG A 91 -1.46 4.61 5.95
C ARG A 91 -1.71 3.29 5.22
N GLY A 92 -1.39 3.21 3.93
CA GLY A 92 -1.35 1.96 3.18
C GLY A 92 0.10 1.50 3.02
N TYR A 93 0.44 0.30 3.49
CA TYR A 93 1.81 -0.23 3.31
C TYR A 93 1.91 -0.98 1.99
N CYS A 94 2.97 -0.71 1.24
CA CYS A 94 3.11 -1.24 -0.12
C CYS A 94 4.58 -1.42 -0.51
N TRP A 95 4.81 -2.23 -1.54
CA TRP A 95 6.15 -2.41 -2.12
C TRP A 95 6.08 -2.46 -3.64
N LEU A 96 7.19 -2.11 -4.29
CA LEU A 96 7.38 -2.39 -5.71
C LEU A 96 7.84 -3.84 -5.87
N SER A 97 7.12 -4.60 -6.68
CA SER A 97 7.40 -6.00 -6.94
C SER A 97 8.73 -6.20 -7.66
N GLN A 98 9.33 -7.36 -7.43
CA GLN A 98 10.54 -7.78 -8.13
C GLN A 98 10.25 -8.77 -9.26
N TRP A 99 9.13 -9.50 -9.21
CA TRP A 99 8.69 -10.40 -10.29
C TRP A 99 7.69 -9.75 -11.23
N HIS A 100 6.72 -9.02 -10.66
CA HIS A 100 5.67 -8.37 -11.43
C HIS A 100 6.21 -7.01 -11.89
N LYS A 101 6.67 -6.98 -13.15
CA LYS A 101 7.25 -5.78 -13.75
C LYS A 101 6.31 -4.59 -13.52
N ASP A 102 6.91 -3.49 -13.04
CA ASP A 102 6.24 -2.22 -12.82
C ASP A 102 4.97 -2.30 -11.94
N THR A 103 4.89 -3.29 -11.05
CA THR A 103 3.70 -3.50 -10.20
C THR A 103 4.00 -3.21 -8.73
N TYR A 104 3.24 -2.29 -8.14
CA TYR A 104 3.15 -2.10 -6.71
C TYR A 104 2.06 -2.97 -6.10
N PHE A 105 2.33 -3.58 -4.96
CA PHE A 105 1.32 -4.26 -4.15
C PHE A 105 1.04 -3.49 -2.88
N ILE A 106 -0.23 -3.22 -2.59
CA ILE A 106 -0.67 -2.65 -1.32
C ILE A 106 -1.09 -3.80 -0.40
N SER A 107 -0.27 -4.04 0.65
CA SER A 107 -0.48 -5.11 1.63
C SER A 107 -1.79 -4.95 2.39
N HIS A 108 -1.97 -3.78 3.02
CA HIS A 108 -3.09 -3.45 3.87
C HIS A 108 -3.03 -1.96 4.26
N TYR A 109 -4.12 -1.48 4.85
CA TYR A 109 -4.25 -0.14 5.40
C TYR A 109 -4.44 -0.17 6.90
N ILE A 110 -3.95 0.87 7.55
CA ILE A 110 -4.14 1.10 8.97
C ILE A 110 -4.58 2.53 9.23
N TYR A 111 -5.29 2.72 10.33
CA TYR A 111 -5.50 4.02 10.94
C TYR A 111 -4.47 4.19 12.05
N LYS A 112 -3.65 5.25 11.98
CA LYS A 112 -2.52 5.44 12.88
C LYS A 112 -2.46 6.87 13.41
N LYS A 113 -2.62 7.01 14.74
CA LYS A 113 -2.45 8.30 15.45
C LYS A 113 -0.99 8.57 15.87
N ARG A 114 -0.16 7.53 15.98
CA ARG A 114 1.25 7.61 16.44
C ARG A 114 2.22 7.37 15.29
N ASN A 115 3.43 7.92 15.37
CA ASN A 115 4.38 7.85 14.26
C ASN A 115 5.18 6.54 14.15
N LYS A 116 5.33 5.76 15.23
CA LYS A 116 6.16 4.55 15.24
C LYS A 116 5.54 3.37 14.48
N LEU A 117 6.30 2.77 13.56
CA LEU A 117 5.93 1.52 12.87
C LEU A 117 5.68 0.40 13.89
N ASN A 118 4.62 -0.39 13.68
CA ASN A 118 4.33 -1.54 14.55
C ASN A 118 4.97 -2.79 13.92
N GLU A 119 5.50 -3.68 14.76
CA GLU A 119 6.07 -4.95 14.32
C GLU A 119 5.00 -5.85 13.67
N SER A 120 3.77 -5.84 14.20
CA SER A 120 2.65 -6.58 13.59
C SER A 120 2.35 -6.14 12.15
N ASP A 121 2.36 -4.83 11.88
CA ASP A 121 2.17 -4.31 10.52
C ASP A 121 3.32 -4.79 9.60
N THR A 122 4.55 -4.75 10.12
CA THR A 122 5.76 -5.19 9.40
C THR A 122 5.67 -6.66 9.05
N ASN A 123 5.28 -7.51 10.01
CA ASN A 123 5.11 -8.94 9.80
C ASN A 123 4.01 -9.21 8.77
N ARG A 124 2.88 -8.49 8.81
CA ARG A 124 1.83 -8.62 7.79
C ARG A 124 2.29 -8.23 6.39
N VAL A 125 3.10 -7.17 6.25
CA VAL A 125 3.72 -6.83 4.95
C VAL A 125 4.62 -7.97 4.49
N ARG A 126 5.48 -8.51 5.36
CA ARG A 126 6.38 -9.62 5.03
C ARG A 126 5.65 -10.89 4.61
N THR A 127 4.57 -11.26 5.32
CA THR A 127 3.73 -12.40 4.98
C THR A 127 3.09 -12.24 3.61
N ASN A 128 2.45 -11.08 3.34
CA ASN A 128 1.85 -10.82 2.04
C ASN A 128 2.88 -10.76 0.93
N TRP A 129 4.06 -10.18 1.22
CA TRP A 129 5.19 -10.17 0.30
C TRP A 129 5.59 -11.60 -0.05
N SER A 130 5.93 -12.46 0.91
CA SER A 130 6.35 -13.85 0.62
C SER A 130 5.28 -14.62 -0.15
N ARG A 131 4.00 -14.44 0.23
CA ARG A 131 2.88 -15.06 -0.49
C ARG A 131 2.86 -14.73 -1.98
N ILE A 132 3.06 -13.46 -2.34
CA ILE A 132 3.02 -13.01 -3.74
C ILE A 132 4.33 -13.30 -4.45
N GLU A 133 5.43 -12.97 -3.80
CA GLU A 133 6.76 -12.85 -4.39
C GLU A 133 7.56 -14.16 -4.37
N GLU A 134 7.11 -15.16 -3.60
CA GLU A 134 7.71 -16.49 -3.55
C GLU A 134 6.71 -17.56 -3.99
N ASN A 135 5.42 -17.43 -3.64
CA ASN A 135 4.41 -18.44 -3.95
C ASN A 135 3.51 -18.09 -5.15
N GLY A 136 3.61 -16.88 -5.72
CA GLY A 136 2.81 -16.45 -6.87
C GLY A 136 1.32 -16.25 -6.58
N ASP A 137 0.92 -16.19 -5.31
CA ASP A 137 -0.49 -16.03 -4.92
C ASP A 137 -0.82 -14.53 -4.81
N GLU A 138 -1.06 -13.94 -5.99
CA GLU A 138 -1.34 -12.50 -6.18
C GLU A 138 -2.66 -12.05 -5.54
N CYS A 139 -3.65 -12.96 -5.41
CA CYS A 139 -5.04 -12.65 -5.03
C CYS A 139 -5.57 -13.61 -3.96
#